data_AF-A0A8X7RSM7-F1
#
_entry.id   AF-A0A8X7RSM7-F1
#
_cell.length_a   1.000
_cell.length_b   1.000
_cell.length_c   1.000
_cell.angle_alpha   90.00
_cell.angle_beta   90.00
_cell.angle_gamma   90.00
#
_symmetry.space_group_name_H-M   'P 1'
#
loop_
_entity.id
_entity.type
_entity.pdbx_description
1 polymer ?
#
loop_
_entity_poly.entity_id
_entity_poly.type
_entity_poly.pdbx_seq_one_letter_code
_entity_poly.pdbx_strand_id
1 'polypeptide(L)' 'MLPSYVLLANLKAGRCSNTAEVHLLRLWGARNVRKGGELMSVDTFLLDEQFTRIQGITNASRIDPFRHRLSEGSM' A
#
# COMPACT_ATOMS: atom_id res chain seq x y z
N MET A 1 18.18 15.77 7.50
CA MET A 1 17.18 16.21 6.50
C MET A 1 15.98 15.31 6.70
N LEU A 2 14.84 15.84 7.17
CA LEU A 2 13.63 15.02 7.32
C LEU A 2 13.16 14.58 5.92
N PRO A 3 12.63 13.35 5.76
CA PRO A 3 12.01 12.96 4.51
C PRO A 3 10.87 13.93 4.20
N SER A 4 10.80 14.43 2.96
CA SER A 4 9.61 15.14 2.50
C SER A 4 8.57 14.08 2.11
N TYR A 5 7.58 13.88 2.98
CA TYR A 5 6.45 13.02 2.67
C TYR A 5 5.47 13.76 1.76
N VAL A 6 5.00 13.08 0.72
CA VAL A 6 4.02 13.58 -0.24
C VAL A 6 2.63 13.13 0.19
N LEU A 7 1.69 14.08 0.26
CA LEU A 7 0.26 13.80 0.47
C LEU A 7 -0.29 12.94 -0.67
N LEU A 8 -1.26 12.07 -0.37
CA LEU A 8 -1.83 11.15 -1.36
C LEU A 8 -2.48 11.89 -2.53
N ALA A 9 -3.10 13.06 -2.26
CA ALA A 9 -3.69 13.91 -3.29
C ALA A 9 -2.67 14.46 -4.31
N ASN A 10 -1.38 14.48 -3.95
CA ASN A 10 -0.29 15.01 -4.76
C ASN A 10 0.55 13.93 -5.44
N LEU A 11 0.12 12.66 -5.38
CA LEU A 11 0.80 11.58 -6.07
C LEU A 11 0.78 11.83 -7.58
N LYS A 12 1.96 11.71 -8.20
CA LYS A 12 2.11 11.83 -9.65
C LYS A 12 1.81 10.50 -10.33
N ALA A 13 1.10 10.55 -11.46
CA ALA A 13 0.92 9.38 -12.31
C ALA A 13 2.19 9.07 -13.13
N GLY A 14 2.34 7.82 -13.56
CA GLY A 14 3.45 7.36 -14.41
C GLY A 14 4.65 6.78 -13.63
N ARG A 15 5.80 6.67 -14.29
CA ARG A 15 7.04 6.14 -13.69
C ARG A 15 7.69 7.20 -12.80
N CYS A 16 7.22 7.30 -11.56
CA CYS A 16 7.80 8.16 -10.54
C CYS A 16 7.97 7.40 -9.22
N SER A 17 8.76 7.98 -8.31
CA SER A 17 8.94 7.48 -6.94
C SER A 17 8.51 8.59 -5.98
N ASN A 18 7.56 8.29 -5.11
CA ASN A 18 7.11 9.18 -4.04
C ASN A 18 7.22 8.43 -2.71
N THR A 19 7.47 9.17 -1.64
CA THR A 19 7.40 8.64 -0.27
C THR A 19 6.22 9.33 0.41
N ALA A 20 5.31 8.57 0.99
CA ALA A 20 4.14 9.08 1.70
C ALA A 20 4.05 8.41 3.08
N GLU A 21 3.58 9.16 4.07
CA GLU A 21 3.21 8.63 5.37
C GLU A 21 1.70 8.40 5.36
N VAL A 22 1.31 7.16 5.69
CA VAL A 22 -0.08 6.70 5.56
C VAL A 22 -0.41 5.69 6.64
N HIS A 23 -1.68 5.64 6.99
CA HIS A 23 -2.25 4.60 7.83
C HIS A 23 -2.78 3.49 6.92
N LEU A 24 -2.40 2.25 7.23
CA LEU A 24 -2.96 1.09 6.58
C LEU A 24 -4.34 0.81 7.19
N LEU A 25 -5.40 1.10 6.44
CA LEU A 25 -6.77 0.85 6.87
C LEU A 25 -7.19 -0.59 6.63
N ARG A 26 -6.73 -1.18 5.53
CA ARG A 26 -7.02 -2.58 5.21
C ARG A 26 -6.00 -3.19 4.24
N LEU A 27 -5.76 -4.49 4.38
CA LEU A 27 -4.89 -5.31 3.55
C LEU A 27 -5.51 -6.71 3.37
N TRP A 28 -5.94 -7.03 2.16
CA TRP A 28 -6.48 -8.36 1.85
C TRP A 28 -5.86 -8.96 0.60
N GLY A 29 -5.72 -10.27 0.57
CA GLY A 29 -5.29 -10.98 -0.64
C GLY A 29 -6.29 -10.71 -1.76
N ALA A 30 -5.82 -10.15 -2.87
CA ALA A 30 -6.67 -9.95 -4.03
C ALA A 30 -7.13 -11.32 -4.57
N ARG A 31 -8.30 -11.36 -5.22
CA ARG A 31 -8.88 -12.63 -5.71
C ARG A 31 -8.11 -13.27 -6.88
N ASN A 32 -6.96 -12.74 -7.25
CA ASN A 32 -6.12 -13.26 -8.32
C ASN A 32 -5.11 -14.27 -7.77
N VAL A 33 -5.41 -15.55 -8.01
CA VAL A 33 -4.57 -16.66 -7.59
C VAL A 33 -4.03 -17.35 -8.85
N ARG A 34 -2.72 -17.59 -8.91
CA ARG A 34 -2.11 -18.36 -10.01
C ARG A 34 -2.53 -19.83 -9.95
N LYS A 35 -2.31 -20.56 -11.05
CA LYS A 35 -2.35 -22.03 -11.03
C LYS A 35 -1.39 -22.52 -9.95
N GLY A 36 -1.89 -23.25 -8.96
CA GLY A 36 -1.11 -23.69 -7.80
C GLY A 36 -1.43 -22.97 -6.49
N GLY A 37 -2.38 -22.04 -6.45
CA GLY A 37 -2.84 -21.44 -5.19
C GLY A 37 -2.02 -20.23 -4.71
N GLU A 38 -1.01 -19.80 -5.47
CA GLU A 38 -0.17 -18.65 -5.14
C GLU A 38 -0.94 -17.33 -5.31
N LEU A 39 -0.99 -16.54 -4.24
CA LEU A 39 -1.58 -15.20 -4.24
C LEU A 39 -0.72 -14.26 -5.11
N MET A 40 -1.34 -13.59 -6.09
CA MET A 40 -0.60 -12.72 -7.01
C MET A 40 -0.43 -11.30 -6.51
N SER A 41 -1.48 -10.74 -5.92
CA SER A 41 -1.46 -9.40 -5.39
C SER A 41 -2.27 -9.27 -4.12
N VAL A 42 -2.03 -8.15 -3.46
CA VAL A 42 -2.73 -7.73 -2.25
C VAL A 42 -3.37 -6.39 -2.57
N ASP A 43 -4.64 -6.26 -2.23
CA ASP A 43 -5.32 -4.97 -2.25
C ASP A 43 -5.09 -4.29 -0.90
N THR A 44 -4.75 -3.01 -0.95
CA THR A 44 -4.54 -2.17 0.23
C THR A 44 -5.42 -0.93 0.18
N PHE A 45 -5.87 -0.50 1.35
CA PHE A 45 -6.58 0.76 1.53
C PHE A 45 -5.77 1.65 2.47
N LEU A 46 -5.39 2.83 1.99
CA LEU A 46 -4.47 3.75 2.67
C LEU A 46 -5.16 5.08 2.94
N LEU A 47 -4.78 5.72 4.04
CA LEU A 47 -5.26 7.02 4.49
C LEU A 47 -4.08 7.92 4.85
N ASP A 48 -4.08 9.17 4.42
CA ASP A 48 -3.10 10.17 4.89
C ASP A 48 -3.67 11.13 5.95
N GLU A 49 -2.84 12.06 6.41
CA GLU A 49 -3.20 13.08 7.40
C GLU A 49 -4.33 14.02 6.94
N GLN A 50 -4.56 14.15 5.64
CA GLN A 50 -5.65 14.95 5.07
C GLN A 50 -6.93 14.14 4.86
N PHE A 51 -6.98 12.92 5.40
CA PHE A 51 -8.06 11.97 5.21
C PHE A 51 -8.29 11.56 3.75
N THR A 52 -7.30 11.77 2.88
CA THR A 52 -7.34 11.30 1.50
C THR A 52 -7.20 9.79 1.53
N ARG A 53 -8.10 9.10 0.81
CA ARG A 53 -8.13 7.64 0.75
C ARG A 53 -7.73 7.17 -0.63
N ILE A 54 -6.82 6.22 -0.69
CA ILE A 54 -6.47 5.54 -1.95
C ILE A 54 -6.55 4.03 -1.80
N GLN A 55 -6.88 3.37 -2.91
CA GLN A 55 -6.75 1.92 -3.05
C GLN A 55 -5.49 1.61 -3.85
N GLY A 56 -4.67 0.70 -3.33
CA GLY A 56 -3.46 0.21 -3.99
C GLY A 56 -3.57 -1.27 -4.30
N ILE A 57 -2.95 -1.69 -5.42
CA ILE A 57 -2.76 -3.11 -5.75
C ILE A 57 -1.25 -3.34 -5.82
N THR A 58 -0.74 -4.23 -4.98
CA THR A 58 0.68 -4.54 -4.92
C THR A 58 0.91 -6.02 -5.14
N ASN A 59 1.93 -6.40 -5.90
CA ASN A 59 2.31 -7.80 -6.04
C ASN A 59 2.64 -8.42 -4.67
N ALA A 60 2.11 -9.61 -4.38
CA ALA A 60 2.28 -10.27 -3.08
C ALA A 60 3.75 -10.43 -2.68
N SER A 61 4.61 -10.83 -3.63
CA SER A 61 6.05 -11.00 -3.40
C SER A 61 6.77 -9.74 -2.91
N ARG A 62 6.23 -8.55 -3.21
CA ARG A 62 6.80 -7.27 -2.72
C ARG A 62 6.37 -6.93 -1.30
N ILE A 63 5.23 -7.45 -0.85
CA ILE A 63 4.70 -7.22 0.49
C ILE A 63 5.20 -8.29 1.47
N ASP A 64 5.38 -9.54 1.02
CA ASP A 64 5.70 -10.68 1.88
C ASP A 64 6.89 -10.43 2.83
N PRO A 65 8.03 -9.83 2.40
CA PRO A 65 9.15 -9.55 3.30
C PRO A 65 8.81 -8.56 4.42
N PHE A 66 7.83 -7.68 4.19
CA PHE A 66 7.43 -6.60 5.10
C PHE A 66 6.13 -6.89 5.83
N ARG A 67 5.48 -8.03 5.57
CA ARG A 67 4.14 -8.36 6.08
C ARG A 67 4.07 -8.28 7.61
N HIS A 68 5.14 -8.65 8.30
CA HIS A 68 5.26 -8.57 9.77
C HIS A 68 5.33 -7.13 10.32
N ARG A 69 5.58 -6.14 9.46
CA ARG A 69 5.68 -4.71 9.82
C ARG A 69 4.42 -3.94 9.45
N LEU A 70 3.46 -4.58 8.78
CA LEU A 70 2.21 -3.96 8.37
C LEU A 70 1.14 -4.29 9.41
N SER A 71 0.58 -3.27 10.04
CA SER A 71 -0.55 -3.40 10.96
C SER A 71 -1.71 -2.57 10.44
N GLU A 72 -2.88 -3.19 10.34
CA GLU A 72 -4.10 -2.46 10.05
C GLU A 72 -4.52 -1.63 11.27
N GLY A 73 -5.00 -0.40 11.05
CA GLY A 73 -5.53 0.45 12.12
C GLY A 73 -4.52 0.92 13.17
N SER A 74 -3.22 0.80 12.90
CA SER A 74 -2.18 1.39 13.74
C SER A 74 -2.33 2.92 13.74
N MET A 75 -2.17 3.50 14.93
CA MET A 75 -2.27 4.93 15.18
C MET A 75 -0.91 5.60 15.08
#